data_AF-A0A1K0GVP3-F1
#
_entry.id   AF-A0A1K0GVP3-F1
#
_cell.length_a   1.000
_cell.length_b   1.000
_cell.length_c   1.000
_cell.angle_alpha   90.00
_cell.angle_beta   90.00
_cell.angle_gamma   90.00
#
_symmetry.space_group_name_H-M   'P 1'
#
loop_
_entity.id
_entity.type
_entity.pdbx_description
1 polymer ?
#
loop_
_entity_poly.entity_id
_entity_poly.type
_entity_poly.pdbx_seq_one_letter_code
_entity_poly.pdbx_strand_id
1 'polypeptide(L)'
;MSDGRTLLVLTQRYDATADFVVAELAARDRPVFRCDPGDFPQTLTLVALWGEGWHGSLRQPGRPEAAGLDWRTDYDSLSYSVVTVPDPVREAVRRLLARLRLRFGALDFIVTPHDEWIFLEINPNGQWAWLQDATGLPIAAAIADALTKETT
;
A
#
# COMPACT_ATOMS: atom_id res chain seq x y z
N MET A 1 12.99 9.53 -33.59
CA MET A 1 11.64 8.90 -33.56
C MET A 1 11.56 8.07 -32.30
N SER A 2 10.76 8.46 -31.30
CA SER A 2 10.64 7.67 -30.07
C SER A 2 9.95 6.34 -30.38
N ASP A 3 10.58 5.23 -30.03
CA ASP A 3 9.96 3.91 -29.94
C ASP A 3 8.64 4.07 -29.15
N GLY A 4 7.48 3.78 -29.77
CA GLY A 4 6.14 4.07 -29.26
C GLY A 4 5.72 3.29 -28.00
N ARG A 5 6.69 2.95 -27.14
CA ARG A 5 6.52 2.23 -25.88
C ARG A 5 6.11 3.18 -24.77
N THR A 6 4.90 2.98 -24.27
CA THR A 6 4.40 3.60 -23.05
C THR A 6 5.00 2.91 -21.83
N LEU A 7 5.54 3.70 -20.90
CA LEU A 7 6.03 3.20 -19.61
C LEU A 7 4.85 2.99 -18.66
N LEU A 8 4.77 1.81 -18.06
CA LEU A 8 3.75 1.49 -17.05
C LEU A 8 4.30 1.83 -15.66
N VAL A 9 3.57 2.66 -14.91
CA VAL A 9 3.85 2.97 -13.50
C VAL A 9 2.70 2.43 -12.66
N LEU A 10 2.97 1.40 -11.87
CA LEU A 10 2.01 0.81 -10.94
C LEU A 10 2.23 1.41 -9.56
N THR A 11 1.30 2.23 -9.09
CA THR A 11 1.39 2.88 -7.77
C THR A 11 0.00 3.27 -7.27
N GLN A 12 -0.11 3.53 -5.97
CA GLN A 12 -1.33 4.01 -5.33
C GLN A 12 -1.79 5.36 -5.88
N ARG A 13 -3.09 5.65 -5.73
CA ARG A 13 -3.72 6.92 -6.12
C ARG A 13 -2.94 8.16 -5.63
N TYR A 14 -2.45 8.11 -4.39
CA TYR A 14 -1.68 9.21 -3.77
C TYR A 14 -0.28 8.73 -3.40
N ASP A 15 0.66 8.92 -4.33
CA ASP A 15 2.08 8.61 -4.15
C ASP A 15 2.92 9.78 -4.66
N ALA A 16 3.32 10.65 -3.74
CA ALA A 16 4.12 11.83 -4.03
C ALA A 16 5.48 11.49 -4.67
N THR A 17 6.04 10.31 -4.39
CA THR A 17 7.32 9.89 -4.97
C THR A 17 7.12 9.52 -6.43
N ALA A 18 6.06 8.77 -6.75
CA ALA A 18 5.71 8.46 -8.13
C ALA A 18 5.31 9.74 -8.90
N ASP A 19 4.70 10.72 -8.26
CA ASP A 19 4.35 12.00 -8.89
C ASP A 19 5.60 12.72 -9.44
N PHE A 20 6.68 12.79 -8.65
CA PHE A 20 7.95 13.37 -9.12
C PHE A 20 8.52 12.61 -10.32
N VAL A 21 8.47 11.28 -10.30
CA VAL A 21 8.99 10.46 -11.40
C VAL A 21 8.13 10.63 -12.67
N VAL A 22 6.81 10.65 -12.54
CA VAL A 22 5.89 10.84 -13.67
C VAL A 22 6.08 12.24 -14.28
N ALA A 23 6.22 13.28 -13.46
CA ALA A 23 6.49 14.64 -13.93
C ALA A 23 7.81 14.72 -14.71
N GLU A 24 8.87 14.08 -14.21
CA GLU A 24 10.16 13.98 -14.86
C GLU A 24 10.09 13.19 -16.19
N LEU A 25 9.33 12.09 -16.25
CA LEU A 25 9.11 11.32 -17.48
C LEU A 25 8.33 12.13 -18.53
N ALA A 26 7.31 12.86 -18.09
CA ALA A 26 6.54 13.76 -18.94
C ALA A 26 7.40 14.89 -19.52
N ALA A 27 8.28 15.49 -18.71
CA ALA A 27 9.24 16.51 -19.15
C ALA A 27 10.24 16.01 -20.19
N ARG A 28 10.38 14.68 -20.37
CA ARG A 28 11.24 14.02 -21.37
C ARG A 28 10.45 13.44 -22.54
N ASP A 29 9.19 13.83 -22.73
CA ASP A 29 8.29 13.32 -23.76
C ASP A 29 8.18 11.79 -23.78
N ARG A 30 8.26 11.16 -22.59
CA ARG A 30 8.08 9.71 -22.43
C ARG A 30 6.60 9.44 -22.11
N PRO A 31 5.85 8.71 -22.95
CA PRO A 31 4.47 8.37 -22.63
C PRO A 31 4.43 7.48 -21.38
N VAL A 32 3.61 7.86 -20.40
CA VAL A 32 3.40 7.11 -19.16
C VAL A 32 1.94 6.72 -19.04
N PHE A 33 1.70 5.45 -18.68
CA PHE A 33 0.43 4.97 -18.19
C PHE A 33 0.59 4.68 -16.70
N ARG A 34 -0.05 5.48 -15.85
CA ARG A 34 -0.10 5.25 -14.40
C ARG A 34 -1.45 4.65 -14.04
N CYS A 35 -1.45 3.60 -13.23
CA CYS A 35 -2.67 3.08 -12.63
C CYS A 35 -2.42 2.49 -11.24
N ASP A 36 -3.46 2.51 -10.41
CA ASP A 36 -3.49 1.79 -9.15
C ASP A 36 -3.92 0.34 -9.43
N PRO A 37 -3.10 -0.67 -9.09
CA PRO A 37 -3.52 -2.07 -9.21
C PRO A 37 -4.81 -2.38 -8.42
N GLY A 38 -5.12 -1.61 -7.38
CA GLY A 38 -6.36 -1.70 -6.62
C GLY A 38 -7.62 -1.37 -7.45
N ASP A 39 -7.48 -0.65 -8.56
CA ASP A 39 -8.59 -0.34 -9.47
C ASP A 39 -9.08 -1.57 -10.26
N PHE A 40 -8.34 -2.69 -10.25
CA PHE A 40 -8.74 -3.93 -10.90
C PHE A 40 -9.66 -4.77 -9.98
N PRO A 41 -10.76 -5.36 -10.50
CA PRO A 41 -11.26 -5.33 -11.88
C PRO A 41 -12.30 -4.24 -12.14
N GLN A 42 -12.51 -3.32 -11.20
CA GLN A 42 -13.65 -2.41 -11.18
C GLN A 42 -13.58 -1.34 -12.29
N THR A 43 -12.42 -0.69 -12.42
CA THR A 43 -12.19 0.37 -13.42
C THR A 43 -10.95 0.12 -14.27
N LEU A 44 -10.10 -0.84 -13.88
CA LEU A 44 -8.94 -1.29 -14.64
C LEU A 44 -9.23 -2.65 -15.28
N THR A 45 -9.03 -2.76 -16.60
CA THR A 45 -9.09 -4.03 -17.33
C THR A 45 -7.70 -4.40 -17.84
N LEU A 46 -7.21 -5.58 -17.45
CA LEU A 46 -5.96 -6.15 -17.94
C LEU A 46 -6.27 -7.42 -18.74
N VAL A 47 -5.77 -7.47 -19.99
CA VAL A 47 -5.67 -8.71 -20.76
C VAL A 47 -4.20 -8.97 -21.00
N ALA A 48 -3.71 -10.11 -20.52
CA ALA A 48 -2.32 -10.51 -20.69
C ALA A 48 -2.25 -11.98 -21.12
N LEU A 49 -1.46 -12.24 -22.15
CA LEU A 49 -1.12 -13.56 -22.66
C LEU A 49 0.38 -13.79 -22.45
N TRP A 50 0.74 -15.00 -22.06
CA TRP A 50 2.14 -15.40 -21.90
C TRP A 50 2.53 -16.39 -23.01
N GLY A 51 3.61 -16.07 -23.72
CA GLY A 51 4.28 -16.93 -24.71
C GLY A 51 5.79 -16.95 -24.44
N GLU A 52 6.58 -16.32 -25.31
CA GLU A 52 8.00 -16.01 -25.05
C GLU A 52 8.21 -14.69 -24.27
N GLY A 53 7.10 -14.06 -23.89
CA GLY A 53 7.04 -12.82 -23.10
C GLY A 53 5.58 -12.44 -22.83
N TRP A 54 5.39 -11.39 -22.03
CA TRP A 54 4.07 -10.83 -21.78
C TRP A 54 3.61 -9.98 -22.97
N HIS A 55 2.44 -10.31 -23.51
CA HIS A 55 1.76 -9.51 -24.52
C HIS A 55 0.33 -9.24 -24.07
N GLY A 56 -0.16 -8.01 -24.25
CA GLY A 56 -1.46 -7.68 -23.70
C GLY A 56 -1.82 -6.21 -23.83
N SER A 57 -3.01 -5.88 -23.35
CA SER A 57 -3.48 -4.51 -23.24
C SER A 57 -4.00 -4.24 -21.84
N LEU A 58 -3.61 -3.08 -21.29
CA LEU A 58 -4.15 -2.52 -20.07
C LEU A 58 -5.00 -1.30 -20.44
N ARG A 59 -6.23 -1.25 -19.94
CA ARG A 59 -7.19 -0.18 -20.25
C ARG A 59 -7.88 0.30 -18.98
N GLN A 60 -8.02 1.61 -18.86
CA GLN A 60 -8.81 2.27 -17.81
C GLN A 60 -9.73 3.29 -18.49
N PRO A 61 -11.03 2.99 -18.68
CA PRO A 61 -12.00 3.95 -19.21
C PRO A 61 -12.18 5.09 -18.20
N GLY A 62 -12.56 6.28 -18.70
CA GLY A 62 -12.66 7.52 -17.93
C GLY A 62 -13.14 7.37 -16.49
N ARG A 63 -12.41 8.01 -15.57
CA ARG A 63 -12.51 7.93 -14.11
C ARG A 63 -13.93 8.29 -13.64
N PRO A 64 -14.73 7.35 -13.11
CA PRO A 64 -15.88 7.69 -12.30
C PRO A 64 -15.39 8.28 -10.99
N GLU A 65 -16.00 9.38 -10.54
CA GLU A 65 -15.89 9.82 -9.15
C GLU A 65 -16.41 8.67 -8.28
N ALA A 66 -15.54 8.17 -7.39
CA ALA A 66 -15.68 6.84 -6.83
C ALA A 66 -16.98 6.72 -6.02
N ALA A 67 -17.88 5.86 -6.49
CA ALA A 67 -19.08 5.49 -5.75
C ALA A 67 -18.70 4.55 -4.60
N GLY A 68 -18.43 5.12 -3.42
CA GLY A 68 -18.71 4.62 -2.06
C GLY A 68 -18.38 3.17 -1.64
N LEU A 69 -17.78 2.33 -2.49
CA LEU A 69 -17.53 0.90 -2.24
C LEU A 69 -16.06 0.57 -1.99
N ASP A 70 -15.14 1.43 -2.42
CA ASP A 70 -13.70 1.28 -2.18
C ASP A 70 -13.18 2.45 -1.35
N TRP A 71 -12.88 2.17 -0.09
CA TRP A 71 -12.39 3.13 0.90
C TRP A 71 -11.04 3.76 0.49
N ARG A 72 -10.25 3.12 -0.40
CA ARG A 72 -8.99 3.67 -0.92
C ARG A 72 -9.19 4.88 -1.82
N THR A 73 -10.42 5.14 -2.25
CA THR A 73 -10.73 6.26 -3.11
C THR A 73 -11.03 7.55 -2.34
N ASP A 74 -11.23 7.43 -1.02
CA ASP A 74 -11.62 8.51 -0.11
C ASP A 74 -10.92 8.32 1.25
N TYR A 75 -9.60 8.52 1.28
CA TYR A 75 -8.82 8.41 2.52
C TYR A 75 -9.25 9.45 3.57
N ASP A 76 -9.81 10.59 3.15
CA ASP A 76 -10.23 11.68 4.03
C ASP A 76 -11.45 11.30 4.88
N SER A 77 -12.25 10.32 4.46
CA SER A 77 -13.38 9.81 5.26
C SER A 77 -13.01 8.67 6.21
N LEU A 78 -11.74 8.22 6.22
CA LEU A 78 -11.29 7.16 7.12
C LEU A 78 -11.05 7.69 8.52
N SER A 79 -11.60 6.98 9.51
CA SER A 79 -11.29 7.20 10.93
C SER A 79 -10.28 6.16 11.40
N TYR A 80 -9.25 6.61 12.11
CA TYR A 80 -8.25 5.73 12.72
C TYR A 80 -8.36 5.77 14.24
N SER A 81 -8.40 4.61 14.86
CA SER A 81 -8.50 4.47 16.31
C SER A 81 -7.60 3.37 16.82
N VAL A 82 -7.07 3.55 18.03
CA VAL A 82 -6.31 2.51 18.71
C VAL A 82 -7.28 1.41 19.18
N VAL A 83 -6.95 0.16 18.86
CA VAL A 83 -7.73 -1.02 19.27
C VAL A 83 -6.87 -1.96 20.10
N THR A 84 -7.53 -2.73 20.97
CA THR A 84 -6.87 -3.81 21.71
C THR A 84 -6.71 -5.02 20.81
N VAL A 85 -5.46 -5.38 20.49
CA VAL A 85 -5.14 -6.62 19.77
C VAL A 85 -5.28 -7.82 20.72
N PRO A 86 -6.05 -8.87 20.37
CA PRO A 86 -6.18 -10.07 21.17
C PRO A 86 -4.83 -10.75 21.42
N ASP A 87 -4.63 -11.31 22.62
CA ASP A 87 -3.37 -11.94 23.02
C ASP A 87 -2.89 -13.05 22.05
N PRO A 88 -3.76 -13.94 21.53
CA PRO A 88 -3.32 -14.94 20.56
C PRO A 88 -2.73 -14.33 19.29
N VAL A 89 -3.29 -13.21 18.82
CA VAL A 89 -2.84 -12.48 17.63
C VAL A 89 -1.52 -11.78 17.92
N ARG A 90 -1.42 -11.06 19.04
CA ARG A 90 -0.18 -10.40 19.50
C ARG A 90 0.98 -11.39 19.57
N GLU A 91 0.74 -12.58 20.10
CA GLU A 91 1.77 -13.59 20.29
C GLU A 91 2.16 -14.23 18.95
N ALA A 92 1.22 -14.38 18.02
CA ALA A 92 1.50 -14.80 16.65
C ALA A 92 2.35 -13.76 15.90
N VAL A 93 2.04 -12.47 16.03
CA VAL A 93 2.82 -11.37 15.43
C VAL A 93 4.25 -11.36 15.96
N ARG A 94 4.44 -11.49 17.29
CA ARG A 94 5.77 -11.59 17.89
C ARG A 94 6.57 -12.78 17.36
N ARG A 95 5.93 -13.96 17.23
CA ARG A 95 6.56 -15.15 16.64
C ARG A 95 6.92 -14.96 15.17
N LEU A 96 6.05 -14.29 14.39
CA LEU A 96 6.30 -13.99 12.99
C LEU A 96 7.52 -13.07 12.83
N LEU A 97 7.56 -11.95 13.55
CA LEU A 97 8.70 -11.02 13.54
C LEU A 97 10.00 -11.71 13.95
N ALA A 98 9.98 -12.52 15.02
CA ALA A 98 11.15 -13.28 15.45
C ALA A 98 11.64 -14.27 14.38
N ARG A 99 10.71 -14.96 13.69
CA ARG A 99 11.06 -15.95 12.66
C ARG A 99 11.60 -15.30 11.38
N LEU A 100 11.10 -14.13 11.03
CA LEU A 100 11.60 -13.32 9.92
C LEU A 100 12.83 -12.47 10.30
N ARG A 101 13.22 -12.48 11.58
CA ARG A 101 14.32 -11.67 12.15
C ARG A 101 14.11 -10.17 11.92
N LEU A 102 12.85 -9.73 11.98
CA LEU A 102 12.47 -8.34 11.84
C LEU A 102 12.33 -7.70 13.23
N ARG A 103 12.91 -6.51 13.40
CA ARG A 103 12.65 -5.66 14.58
C ARG A 103 11.39 -4.81 14.43
N PHE A 104 10.95 -4.60 13.19
CA PHE A 104 9.79 -3.79 12.82
C PHE A 104 9.08 -4.42 11.61
N GLY A 105 7.76 -4.22 11.55
CA GLY A 105 6.95 -4.44 10.37
C GLY A 105 5.57 -3.83 10.58
N ALA A 106 4.96 -3.34 9.50
CA ALA A 106 3.54 -3.01 9.46
C ALA A 106 2.78 -4.27 9.03
N LEU A 107 1.70 -4.63 9.72
CA LEU A 107 0.94 -5.84 9.46
C LEU A 107 -0.51 -5.50 9.18
N ASP A 108 -1.04 -6.12 8.13
CA ASP A 108 -2.41 -5.90 7.69
C ASP A 108 -3.30 -7.07 8.10
N PHE A 109 -4.44 -6.74 8.68
CA PHE A 109 -5.46 -7.70 9.09
C PHE A 109 -6.83 -7.25 8.59
N ILE A 110 -7.67 -8.22 8.27
CA ILE A 110 -9.12 -8.03 8.23
C ILE A 110 -9.67 -8.44 9.59
N VAL A 111 -10.47 -7.58 10.22
CA VAL A 111 -11.28 -7.94 11.39
C VAL A 111 -12.70 -8.12 10.91
N THR A 112 -13.23 -9.35 11.02
CA THR A 112 -14.61 -9.63 10.61
C THR A 112 -15.62 -9.06 11.62
N PRO A 113 -16.91 -8.93 11.27
CA PRO A 113 -17.94 -8.52 12.23
C PRO A 113 -18.12 -9.43 13.46
N HIS A 114 -17.46 -10.59 13.48
CA HIS A 114 -17.47 -11.56 14.58
C HIS A 114 -16.15 -11.56 15.37
N ASP A 115 -15.36 -10.48 15.28
CA ASP A 115 -14.06 -10.29 15.92
C ASP A 115 -12.99 -11.34 15.54
N GLU A 116 -13.12 -11.95 14.36
CA GLU A 116 -12.09 -12.82 13.81
C GLU A 116 -11.02 -12.01 13.08
N TRP A 117 -9.75 -12.25 13.39
CA TRP A 117 -8.60 -11.57 12.80
C TRP A 117 -7.95 -12.44 11.72
N ILE A 118 -8.06 -12.00 10.47
CA ILE A 118 -7.49 -12.68 9.30
C ILE A 118 -6.23 -11.93 8.87
N PHE A 119 -5.07 -12.57 9.00
CA PHE A 119 -3.79 -12.03 8.56
C PHE A 119 -3.72 -11.95 7.02
N LEU A 120 -3.30 -10.81 6.48
CA LEU A 120 -3.08 -10.62 5.06
C LEU A 120 -1.60 -10.62 4.72
N GLU A 121 -0.85 -9.65 5.24
CA GLU A 121 0.56 -9.50 4.94
C GLU A 121 1.35 -8.81 6.05
N ILE A 122 2.68 -8.85 5.90
CA ILE A 122 3.63 -8.03 6.64
C ILE A 122 4.46 -7.24 5.65
N ASN A 123 4.50 -5.92 5.83
CA ASN A 123 5.38 -5.01 5.12
C ASN A 123 6.54 -4.57 6.04
N PRO A 124 7.77 -5.06 5.82
CA PRO A 124 8.94 -4.71 6.64
C PRO A 124 9.33 -3.22 6.57
N ASN A 125 8.84 -2.49 5.57
CA ASN A 125 9.11 -1.07 5.34
C ASN A 125 7.82 -0.24 5.28
N GLY A 126 6.74 -0.73 5.91
CA GLY A 126 5.43 -0.08 5.83
C GLY A 126 5.45 1.36 6.34
N GLN A 127 4.73 2.24 5.65
CA GLN A 127 4.57 3.63 6.06
C GLN A 127 3.64 3.70 7.29
N TRP A 128 4.09 4.38 8.35
CA TRP A 128 3.39 4.44 9.64
C TRP A 128 3.13 5.88 10.14
N ALA A 129 3.74 6.89 9.51
CA ALA A 129 3.71 8.28 10.00
C ALA A 129 2.28 8.84 10.10
N TRP A 130 1.45 8.57 9.09
CA TRP A 130 0.05 9.01 9.05
C TRP A 130 -0.79 8.40 10.19
N LEU A 131 -0.51 7.16 10.62
CA LEU A 131 -1.19 6.54 11.78
C LEU A 131 -0.77 7.21 13.08
N GLN A 132 0.51 7.54 13.23
CA GLN A 132 0.99 8.27 14.40
C GLN A 132 0.29 9.63 14.51
N ASP A 133 0.20 10.38 13.42
CA ASP A 133 -0.47 11.68 13.41
C ASP A 133 -1.96 11.54 13.75
N ALA A 134 -2.63 10.52 13.19
CA ALA A 134 -4.06 10.29 13.41
C ALA A 134 -4.41 9.78 14.82
N THR A 135 -3.52 8.99 15.45
CA THR A 135 -3.81 8.31 16.73
C THR A 135 -3.05 8.85 17.94
N GLY A 136 -2.01 9.66 17.71
CA GLY A 136 -1.10 10.14 18.75
C GLY A 136 -0.15 9.07 19.31
N LEU A 137 -0.09 7.88 18.72
CA LEU A 137 0.82 6.81 19.18
C LEU A 137 2.29 7.18 18.93
N PRO A 138 3.20 6.97 19.89
CA PRO A 138 4.60 7.38 19.76
C PRO A 138 5.44 6.37 18.96
N ILE A 139 5.03 6.07 17.72
CA ILE A 139 5.69 5.06 16.86
C ILE A 139 7.14 5.46 16.54
N ALA A 140 7.37 6.74 16.23
CA ALA A 140 8.70 7.28 15.95
C ALA A 140 9.65 7.09 17.14
N ALA A 141 9.17 7.36 18.36
CA ALA A 141 9.95 7.19 19.59
C ALA A 141 10.27 5.71 19.83
N ALA A 142 9.30 4.82 19.68
CA ALA A 142 9.52 3.37 19.83
C ALA A 142 10.54 2.82 18.80
N ILE A 143 10.55 3.35 17.57
CA ILE A 143 11.57 3.00 16.58
C ILE A 143 12.94 3.55 16.99
N ALA A 144 13.02 4.79 17.47
CA ALA A 144 14.27 5.38 17.96
C ALA A 144 14.86 4.55 19.12
N ASP A 145 14.05 4.22 20.12
CA ASP A 145 14.40 3.34 21.25
C ASP A 145 14.93 1.97 20.76
N ALA A 146 14.24 1.36 19.79
CA ALA A 146 14.64 0.08 19.22
C ALA A 146 16.00 0.13 18.48
N LEU A 147 16.36 1.30 17.91
CA LEU A 147 17.63 1.56 17.24
C LEU A 147 18.75 1.88 18.23
N THR A 148 18.46 2.65 19.28
CA THR A 148 19.44 3.07 20.31
C THR A 148 19.68 1.99 21.36
N LYS A 149 18.80 0.97 21.46
CA LYS A 149 18.77 -0.04 22.54
C LYS A 149 18.45 0.56 23.91
N GLU A 150 17.85 1.75 23.94
CA GLU A 150 17.29 2.32 25.15
C GLU A 150 15.90 1.70 25.33
N THR A 151 15.68 1.00 26.44
CA THR A 151 14.33 0.52 26.81
C THR A 151 13.79 1.48 27.84
N THR A 152 12.67 2.14 27.55
CA THR A 152 11.90 2.86 28.58
C THR A 152 11.22 1.86 29.53
#